data_AF-A0A2R6IY48-F1
#
_entry.id   AF-A0A2R6IY48-F1
#
_cell.length_a   1.000
_cell.length_b   1.000
_cell.length_c   1.000
_cell.angle_alpha   90.00
_cell.angle_beta   90.00
_cell.angle_gamma   90.00
#
_symmetry.space_group_name_H-M   'P 1'
#
loop_
_entity.id
_entity.type
_entity.pdbx_description
1 polymer ?
#
loop_
_entity_poly.entity_id
_entity_poly.type
_entity_poly.pdbx_seq_one_letter_code
_entity_poly.pdbx_strand_id
1 'polypeptide(L)'
;MESLETELDRARDLDVAALADAIESIGFECTRCGACCKAVDGCDDADGDDHVATVFPDEVRRLQRAGAERDDGDGDDTGEDNGDGASEAYDWRDVARPMPYGLTDGPDGPEGETFEWALRTDDCGDCRFYAEDESETGEGGPGRCTVHADRPLVCRTYPFSVALGGTSQPMGEAVDSAGPAVPRADGTAAGGSIDGEGIVRAHECEGLGRDISRAEAKELATTLKERAVRELEEAIAVRNGYEPVATGPSGVVVHDSEGAKRPDGSPVER
;
A
#
# COMPACT_ATOMS: atom_id res chain seq x y z
N MET A 1 2.03 22.15 12.57
CA MET A 1 1.41 21.15 11.68
C MET A 1 0.65 21.93 10.63
N GLU A 2 0.99 21.72 9.37
CA GLU A 2 0.30 22.35 8.24
C GLU A 2 -1.04 21.66 8.01
N SER A 3 -1.98 22.31 7.33
CA SER A 3 -3.25 21.66 7.02
C SER A 3 -3.05 20.65 5.89
N LEU A 4 -3.84 19.57 5.90
CA LEU A 4 -3.84 18.58 4.83
C LEU A 4 -4.08 19.23 3.45
N GLU A 5 -4.89 20.29 3.39
CA GLU A 5 -5.13 21.06 2.17
C GLU A 5 -3.87 21.76 1.65
N THR A 6 -3.04 22.28 2.55
CA THR A 6 -1.76 22.91 2.17
C THR A 6 -0.78 21.86 1.65
N GLU A 7 -0.75 20.69 2.27
CA GLU A 7 0.05 19.55 1.78
C GLU A 7 -0.47 19.03 0.44
N LEU A 8 -1.78 19.00 0.24
CA LEU A 8 -2.39 18.58 -1.02
C LEU A 8 -2.04 19.53 -2.16
N ASP A 9 -2.08 20.84 -1.92
CA ASP A 9 -1.65 21.83 -2.90
C ASP A 9 -0.17 21.63 -3.27
N ARG A 10 0.70 21.35 -2.30
CA ARG A 10 2.11 21.01 -2.55
C ARG A 10 2.28 19.72 -3.34
N ALA A 11 1.54 18.67 -3.00
CA ALA A 11 1.56 17.41 -3.73
C ALA A 11 1.17 17.61 -5.20
N ARG A 12 0.16 18.45 -5.45
CA ARG A 12 -0.27 18.83 -6.81
C ARG A 12 0.77 19.65 -7.55
N ASP A 13 1.57 20.45 -6.85
CA ASP A 13 2.63 21.28 -7.42
C ASP A 13 3.96 20.55 -7.62
N LEU A 14 4.10 19.28 -7.19
CA LEU A 14 5.31 18.48 -7.39
C LEU A 14 5.72 18.44 -8.87
N ASP A 15 6.98 18.77 -9.15
CA ASP A 15 7.54 18.67 -10.50
C ASP A 15 7.97 17.22 -10.79
N VAL A 16 7.24 16.57 -11.68
CA VAL A 16 7.52 15.19 -12.13
C VAL A 16 8.94 15.07 -12.71
N ALA A 17 9.46 16.09 -13.37
CA ALA A 17 10.81 16.04 -13.92
C ALA A 17 11.87 16.02 -12.80
N ALA A 18 11.68 16.81 -11.75
CA ALA A 18 12.57 16.84 -10.60
C ALA A 18 12.48 15.55 -9.76
N LEU A 19 11.28 14.97 -9.61
CA LEU A 19 11.10 13.66 -9.01
C LEU A 19 11.81 12.57 -9.84
N ALA A 20 11.70 12.61 -11.16
CA ALA A 20 12.38 11.67 -12.04
C ALA A 20 13.91 11.80 -11.96
N ASP A 21 14.45 13.04 -11.90
CA ASP A 21 15.89 13.27 -11.69
C ASP A 21 16.38 12.64 -10.37
N ALA A 22 15.57 12.75 -9.30
CA ALA A 22 15.89 12.15 -8.01
C ALA A 22 15.86 10.62 -8.07
N ILE A 23 14.83 10.04 -8.69
CA ILE A 23 14.69 8.58 -8.87
C ILE A 23 15.84 8.03 -9.71
N GLU A 24 16.22 8.70 -10.81
CA GLU A 24 17.39 8.30 -11.62
C GLU A 24 18.69 8.37 -10.82
N SER A 25 18.85 9.39 -9.97
CA SER A 25 20.03 9.54 -9.13
C SER A 25 20.16 8.43 -8.08
N ILE A 26 19.04 7.97 -7.53
CA ILE A 26 19.01 6.86 -6.56
C ILE A 26 19.22 5.53 -7.30
N GLY A 27 18.62 5.37 -8.48
CA GLY A 27 18.64 4.14 -9.27
C GLY A 27 17.69 3.07 -8.71
N PHE A 28 16.91 2.45 -9.58
CA PHE A 28 15.98 1.41 -9.19
C PHE A 28 15.50 0.54 -10.36
N GLU A 29 15.49 -0.77 -10.15
CA GLU A 29 14.82 -1.72 -11.04
C GLU A 29 14.05 -2.77 -10.20
N CYS A 30 12.74 -2.85 -10.39
CA CYS A 30 11.93 -3.87 -9.72
C CYS A 30 12.19 -5.25 -10.35
N THR A 31 12.82 -6.14 -9.58
CA THR A 31 13.16 -7.52 -10.01
C THR A 31 11.99 -8.50 -9.90
N ARG A 32 10.82 -8.04 -9.43
CA ARG A 32 9.62 -8.85 -9.16
C ARG A 32 9.84 -10.01 -8.19
N CYS A 33 10.82 -9.91 -7.29
CA CYS A 33 11.18 -10.96 -6.33
C CYS A 33 10.12 -11.27 -5.26
N GLY A 34 9.07 -10.45 -5.13
CA GLY A 34 8.01 -10.65 -4.14
C GLY A 34 8.40 -10.33 -2.69
N ALA A 35 9.65 -9.93 -2.40
CA ALA A 35 10.10 -9.63 -1.03
C ALA A 35 9.25 -8.55 -0.33
N CYS A 36 8.80 -7.53 -1.07
CA CYS A 36 7.93 -6.48 -0.52
C CYS A 36 6.51 -6.95 -0.17
N CYS A 37 6.15 -8.19 -0.53
CA CYS A 37 4.87 -8.80 -0.16
C CYS A 37 4.99 -9.66 1.10
N LYS A 38 6.20 -9.88 1.65
CA LYS A 38 6.39 -10.70 2.84
C LYS A 38 6.18 -9.91 4.13
N ALA A 39 5.85 -10.61 5.22
CA ALA A 39 5.97 -10.11 6.58
C ALA A 39 7.42 -9.69 6.87
N VAL A 40 7.60 -8.71 7.76
CA VAL A 40 8.90 -8.07 8.02
C VAL A 40 9.91 -9.09 8.60
N ASP A 41 9.46 -9.90 9.55
CA ASP A 41 10.31 -10.88 10.23
C ASP A 41 10.09 -12.33 9.74
N GLY A 42 9.21 -12.50 8.74
CA GLY A 42 8.90 -13.78 8.09
C GLY A 42 8.01 -14.73 8.92
N CYS A 43 7.50 -15.78 8.25
CA CYS A 43 6.51 -16.74 8.81
C CYS A 43 6.89 -17.40 10.15
N ASP A 44 8.18 -17.51 10.46
CA ASP A 44 8.66 -18.27 11.63
C ASP A 44 8.70 -17.41 12.91
N ASP A 45 8.56 -16.08 12.78
CA ASP A 45 8.54 -15.17 13.92
C ASP A 45 7.09 -14.87 14.33
N ALA A 46 6.66 -15.48 15.43
CA ALA A 46 5.31 -15.28 15.97
C ALA A 46 5.09 -13.85 16.51
N ASP A 47 6.17 -13.09 16.74
CA ASP A 47 6.12 -11.68 17.14
C ASP A 47 6.39 -10.73 15.94
N GLY A 48 6.51 -11.28 14.72
CA GLY A 48 6.80 -10.53 13.51
C GLY A 48 5.65 -9.63 13.06
N ASP A 49 6.00 -8.46 12.52
CA ASP A 49 5.01 -7.56 11.95
C ASP A 49 4.52 -8.08 10.58
N ASP A 50 3.22 -8.29 10.48
CA ASP A 50 2.53 -8.57 9.21
C ASP A 50 2.88 -7.55 8.13
N HIS A 51 2.74 -7.94 6.87
CA HIS A 51 2.74 -6.99 5.77
C HIS A 51 1.62 -5.93 5.91
N VAL A 52 2.02 -4.65 5.92
CA VAL A 52 1.13 -3.49 6.01
C VAL A 52 1.28 -2.61 4.77
N ALA A 53 0.43 -2.83 3.77
CA ALA A 53 0.27 -1.91 2.64
C ALA A 53 -1.14 -1.34 2.63
N THR A 54 -1.26 -0.03 2.81
CA THR A 54 -2.54 0.68 2.79
C THR A 54 -3.20 0.62 1.41
N VAL A 55 -4.52 0.43 1.37
CA VAL A 55 -5.31 0.40 0.14
C VAL A 55 -6.55 1.26 0.26
N PHE A 56 -6.92 1.92 -0.84
CA PHE A 56 -8.15 2.70 -0.90
C PHE A 56 -9.34 1.88 -1.44
N PRO A 57 -10.59 2.29 -1.16
CA PRO A 57 -11.77 1.52 -1.57
C PRO A 57 -11.87 1.21 -3.07
N ASP A 58 -11.43 2.13 -3.94
CA ASP A 58 -11.41 1.90 -5.38
C ASP A 58 -10.29 0.93 -5.80
N GLU A 59 -9.17 0.89 -5.07
CA GLU A 59 -8.08 -0.06 -5.28
C GLU A 59 -8.50 -1.48 -4.86
N VAL A 60 -9.21 -1.62 -3.73
CA VAL A 60 -9.79 -2.91 -3.31
C VAL A 60 -10.69 -3.46 -4.42
N ARG A 61 -11.63 -2.65 -4.92
CA ARG A 61 -12.53 -3.05 -6.02
C ARG A 61 -11.82 -3.32 -7.35
N ARG A 62 -10.65 -2.72 -7.59
CA ARG A 62 -9.81 -3.06 -8.74
C ARG A 62 -9.22 -4.46 -8.58
N LEU A 63 -8.69 -4.78 -7.42
CA LEU A 63 -8.10 -6.09 -7.12
C LEU A 63 -9.15 -7.20 -7.11
N GLN A 64 -10.36 -6.94 -6.62
CA GLN A 64 -11.47 -7.91 -6.71
C GLN A 64 -11.77 -8.32 -8.17
N ARG A 65 -11.77 -7.36 -9.08
CA ARG A 65 -11.97 -7.61 -10.53
C ARG A 65 -10.77 -8.32 -11.15
N ALA A 66 -9.55 -7.91 -10.80
CA ALA A 66 -8.34 -8.55 -11.31
C ALA A 66 -8.24 -10.03 -10.90
N GLY A 67 -8.80 -10.41 -9.74
CA GLY A 67 -8.94 -11.80 -9.32
C GLY A 67 -9.89 -12.60 -10.22
N ALA A 68 -11.10 -12.08 -10.45
CA ALA A 68 -12.11 -12.73 -11.30
C ALA A 68 -11.59 -13.01 -12.72
N GLU A 69 -10.91 -12.02 -13.33
CA GLU A 69 -10.42 -12.12 -14.71
C GLU A 69 -9.33 -13.19 -14.92
N ARG A 70 -8.73 -13.73 -13.85
CA ARG A 70 -7.62 -14.70 -13.93
C ARG A 70 -8.07 -16.14 -13.80
N ASP A 71 -9.11 -16.41 -13.02
CA ASP A 71 -9.70 -17.74 -12.90
C ASP A 71 -10.45 -18.15 -14.18
N ASP A 72 -10.93 -17.19 -14.97
CA ASP A 72 -11.52 -17.43 -16.30
C ASP A 72 -10.49 -17.82 -17.39
N GLY A 73 -9.18 -17.78 -17.08
CA GLY A 73 -8.08 -17.93 -18.05
C GLY A 73 -7.35 -19.29 -18.04
N ASP A 74 -7.52 -20.12 -17.01
CA ASP A 74 -6.88 -21.44 -16.87
C ASP A 74 -7.94 -22.56 -16.88
N GLY A 75 -8.75 -22.58 -17.94
CA GLY A 75 -9.70 -23.66 -18.18
C GLY A 75 -9.00 -24.87 -18.81
N ASP A 76 -8.38 -25.72 -17.99
CA ASP A 76 -8.20 -27.12 -18.36
C ASP A 76 -9.61 -27.74 -18.50
N ASP A 77 -9.93 -28.11 -19.73
CA ASP A 77 -11.19 -28.73 -20.15
C ASP A 77 -11.29 -30.16 -19.63
N THR A 78 -11.34 -30.34 -18.32
CA THR A 78 -11.85 -31.57 -17.70
C THR A 78 -13.25 -31.30 -17.20
N GLY A 79 -14.19 -31.34 -18.15
CA GLY A 79 -15.60 -31.15 -17.88
C GLY A 79 -16.14 -32.13 -16.83
N GLU A 80 -16.64 -31.56 -15.74
CA GLU A 80 -17.77 -32.05 -14.97
C GLU A 80 -18.56 -30.83 -14.47
N ASP A 81 -19.52 -30.43 -15.32
CA ASP A 81 -20.53 -29.39 -15.12
C ASP A 81 -21.32 -29.65 -13.84
N ASN A 82 -20.94 -28.99 -12.75
CA ASN A 82 -21.82 -28.69 -11.62
C ASN A 82 -22.05 -27.18 -11.63
N GLY A 83 -23.16 -26.76 -12.25
CA GLY A 83 -23.50 -25.37 -12.47
C GLY A 83 -23.55 -24.53 -11.19
N ASP A 84 -22.51 -23.72 -11.02
CA ASP A 84 -22.53 -22.32 -10.54
C ASP A 84 -21.18 -21.68 -10.96
N GLY A 85 -20.91 -21.67 -12.27
CA GLY A 85 -19.61 -21.35 -12.86
C GLY A 85 -19.45 -19.89 -13.29
N ALA A 86 -19.64 -18.95 -12.38
CA ALA A 86 -18.99 -17.65 -12.49
C ALA A 86 -17.81 -17.67 -11.51
N SER A 87 -16.59 -17.38 -11.95
CA SER A 87 -15.49 -17.14 -11.01
C SER A 87 -15.96 -16.05 -10.04
N GLU A 88 -16.23 -16.42 -8.78
CA GLU A 88 -16.69 -15.42 -7.82
C GLU A 88 -15.54 -14.44 -7.62
N ALA A 89 -15.75 -13.18 -8.05
CA ALA A 89 -14.80 -12.11 -7.78
C ALA A 89 -14.49 -12.12 -6.28
N TYR A 90 -13.22 -11.91 -5.92
CA TYR A 90 -12.78 -11.91 -4.52
C TYR A 90 -13.74 -11.09 -3.64
N ASP A 91 -14.11 -11.62 -2.48
CA ASP A 91 -14.81 -10.84 -1.47
C ASP A 91 -13.90 -9.72 -0.96
N TRP A 92 -14.49 -8.69 -0.36
CA TRP A 92 -13.70 -7.61 0.24
C TRP A 92 -12.68 -8.16 1.24
N ARG A 93 -13.08 -9.15 2.05
CA ARG A 93 -12.23 -9.78 3.07
C ARG A 93 -11.09 -10.60 2.49
N ASP A 94 -11.21 -11.03 1.24
CA ASP A 94 -10.12 -11.71 0.52
C ASP A 94 -9.04 -10.72 0.10
N VAL A 95 -9.38 -9.45 -0.10
CA VAL A 95 -8.46 -8.43 -0.62
C VAL A 95 -7.92 -7.51 0.45
N ALA A 96 -8.77 -7.11 1.40
CA ALA A 96 -8.47 -6.10 2.40
C ALA A 96 -8.88 -6.53 3.81
N ARG A 97 -8.21 -5.94 4.80
CA ARG A 97 -8.51 -6.07 6.22
C ARG A 97 -8.43 -4.69 6.90
N PRO A 98 -9.11 -4.50 8.05
CA PRO A 98 -8.90 -3.32 8.87
C PRO A 98 -7.42 -3.12 9.17
N MET A 99 -6.91 -1.89 9.04
CA MET A 99 -5.58 -1.54 9.50
C MET A 99 -5.48 -1.84 11.02
N PRO A 100 -4.41 -2.53 11.50
CA PRO A 100 -4.32 -2.93 12.91
C PRO A 100 -4.19 -1.74 13.88
N TYR A 101 -3.72 -0.59 13.39
CA TYR A 101 -3.57 0.61 14.23
C TYR A 101 -4.92 1.21 14.64
N GLY A 102 -5.05 1.50 15.93
CA GLY A 102 -6.29 2.01 16.54
C GLY A 102 -7.20 0.92 17.09
N LEU A 103 -6.90 -0.35 16.83
CA LEU A 103 -7.64 -1.49 17.35
C LEU A 103 -6.99 -2.03 18.63
N THR A 104 -7.80 -2.68 19.45
CA THR A 104 -7.35 -3.38 20.68
C THR A 104 -7.85 -4.81 20.69
N ASP A 105 -7.10 -5.71 21.31
CA ASP A 105 -7.51 -7.11 21.48
C ASP A 105 -8.67 -7.23 22.46
N GLY A 106 -9.80 -7.73 21.96
CA GLY A 106 -11.00 -8.06 22.73
C GLY A 106 -11.18 -9.57 22.91
N PRO A 107 -12.15 -9.99 23.74
CA PRO A 107 -12.42 -11.41 24.00
C PRO A 107 -12.89 -12.21 22.77
N ASP A 108 -13.51 -11.52 21.80
CA ASP A 108 -14.06 -12.11 20.57
C ASP A 108 -13.24 -11.73 19.31
N GLY A 109 -12.04 -11.18 19.49
CA GLY A 109 -11.19 -10.65 18.41
C GLY A 109 -10.90 -9.14 18.55
N PRO A 110 -10.28 -8.51 17.55
CA PRO A 110 -9.99 -7.08 17.59
C PRO A 110 -11.27 -6.25 17.69
N GLU A 111 -11.22 -5.16 18.44
CA GLU A 111 -12.31 -4.20 18.60
C GLU A 111 -11.79 -2.75 18.51
N GLY A 112 -12.66 -1.83 18.06
CA GLY A 112 -12.33 -0.40 17.98
C GLY A 112 -12.61 0.23 16.62
N GLU A 113 -12.03 1.42 16.42
CA GLU A 113 -12.12 2.18 15.17
C GLU A 113 -10.72 2.28 14.54
N THR A 114 -10.65 2.12 13.23
CA THR A 114 -9.45 2.43 12.44
C THR A 114 -9.83 3.28 11.22
N PHE A 115 -8.84 3.89 10.58
CA PHE A 115 -9.05 4.93 9.55
C PHE A 115 -8.55 4.52 8.16
N GLU A 116 -8.09 3.28 8.01
CA GLU A 116 -7.48 2.80 6.78
C GLU A 116 -7.75 1.30 6.58
N TRP A 117 -7.65 0.87 5.34
CA TRP A 117 -7.60 -0.55 4.97
C TRP A 117 -6.16 -0.95 4.69
N ALA A 118 -5.77 -2.15 5.09
CA ALA A 118 -4.53 -2.78 4.66
C ALA A 118 -4.84 -3.94 3.69
N LEU A 119 -3.91 -4.26 2.79
CA LEU A 119 -3.96 -5.51 2.02
C LEU A 119 -4.13 -6.71 2.98
N ARG A 120 -4.94 -7.68 2.55
CA ARG A 120 -5.14 -8.92 3.29
C ARG A 120 -3.82 -9.68 3.37
N THR A 121 -3.62 -10.34 4.50
CA THR A 121 -2.50 -11.25 4.73
C THR A 121 -2.99 -12.69 4.88
N ASP A 122 -2.10 -13.64 4.65
CA ASP A 122 -2.29 -15.04 5.04
C ASP A 122 -1.88 -15.28 6.51
N ASP A 123 -1.85 -16.56 6.91
CA ASP A 123 -1.51 -16.95 8.28
C ASP A 123 -0.03 -16.70 8.64
N CYS A 124 0.83 -16.47 7.65
CA CYS A 124 2.23 -16.07 7.82
C CYS A 124 2.42 -14.56 8.01
N GLY A 125 1.36 -13.77 7.81
CA GLY A 125 1.47 -12.32 7.71
C GLY A 125 1.94 -11.83 6.34
N ASP A 126 2.16 -12.71 5.36
CA ASP A 126 2.50 -12.34 4.00
C ASP A 126 1.26 -11.81 3.30
N CYS A 127 1.42 -10.86 2.37
CA CYS A 127 0.36 -10.36 1.52
C CYS A 127 -0.33 -11.52 0.80
N ARG A 128 -1.66 -11.55 0.80
CA ARG A 128 -2.51 -12.56 0.14
C ARG A 128 -2.12 -12.83 -1.33
N PHE A 129 -1.60 -11.81 -2.01
CA PHE A 129 -1.20 -11.92 -3.42
C PHE A 129 0.25 -12.38 -3.63
N TYR A 130 0.95 -12.70 -2.55
CA TYR A 130 2.24 -13.38 -2.61
C TYR A 130 2.04 -14.83 -3.08
N ALA A 131 2.91 -15.28 -3.97
CA ALA A 131 3.01 -16.68 -4.34
C ALA A 131 4.47 -17.03 -4.55
N GLU A 132 4.85 -18.24 -4.21
CA GLU A 132 6.16 -18.79 -4.54
C GLU A 132 6.02 -19.65 -5.78
N ASP A 133 6.99 -19.54 -6.70
CA ASP A 133 7.12 -20.52 -7.78
C ASP A 133 7.59 -21.85 -7.20
N GLU A 134 7.15 -22.97 -7.77
CA GLU A 134 7.72 -24.26 -7.41
C GLU A 134 9.15 -24.35 -7.93
N SER A 135 10.09 -24.78 -7.09
CA SER A 135 11.46 -25.07 -7.54
C SER A 135 11.61 -26.54 -7.91
N GLU A 136 12.51 -26.82 -8.84
CA GLU A 136 12.86 -28.21 -9.21
C GLU A 136 13.47 -29.01 -8.03
N THR A 137 13.91 -28.33 -6.96
CA THR A 137 14.53 -28.94 -5.78
C THR A 137 13.56 -29.16 -4.62
N GLY A 138 12.33 -28.63 -4.69
CA GLY A 138 11.37 -28.64 -3.59
C GLY A 138 11.69 -27.67 -2.45
N GLU A 139 12.73 -26.84 -2.59
CA GLU A 139 13.04 -25.70 -1.73
C GLU A 139 12.46 -24.45 -2.39
N GLY A 140 11.39 -23.86 -1.84
CA GLY A 140 10.55 -22.80 -2.45
C GLY A 140 11.25 -21.89 -3.47
N GLY A 141 10.66 -21.77 -4.66
CA GLY A 141 11.19 -20.96 -5.76
C GLY A 141 11.02 -19.45 -5.52
N PRO A 142 11.41 -18.61 -6.49
CA PRO A 142 11.33 -17.16 -6.32
C PRO A 142 9.89 -16.71 -6.05
N GLY A 143 9.75 -15.80 -5.08
CA GLY A 143 8.49 -15.15 -4.78
C GLY A 143 8.02 -14.25 -5.92
N ARG A 144 6.71 -14.08 -6.05
CA ARG A 144 6.09 -13.15 -7.00
C ARG A 144 4.82 -12.55 -6.42
N CYS A 145 4.54 -11.30 -6.82
CA CYS A 145 3.22 -10.70 -6.63
C CYS A 145 2.34 -11.14 -7.78
N THR A 146 1.30 -11.94 -7.50
CA THR A 146 0.39 -12.41 -8.54
C THR A 146 -0.30 -11.23 -9.21
N VAL A 147 -0.74 -10.21 -8.46
CA VAL A 147 -1.44 -9.02 -8.98
C VAL A 147 -0.52 -7.89 -9.46
N HIS A 148 0.72 -8.18 -9.89
CA HIS A 148 1.74 -7.16 -10.18
C HIS A 148 1.26 -6.00 -11.09
N ALA A 149 0.45 -6.28 -12.12
CA ALA A 149 -0.09 -5.26 -13.02
C ALA A 149 -1.17 -4.37 -12.37
N ASP A 150 -1.93 -4.94 -11.43
CA ASP A 150 -3.09 -4.33 -10.79
C ASP A 150 -2.81 -3.80 -9.37
N ARG A 151 -1.54 -3.89 -8.94
CA ARG A 151 -1.03 -3.43 -7.65
C ARG A 151 -1.61 -2.07 -7.24
N PRO A 152 -1.92 -1.86 -5.94
CA PRO A 152 -2.23 -0.54 -5.40
C PRO A 152 -1.10 0.47 -5.61
N LEU A 153 -1.41 1.76 -5.51
CA LEU A 153 -0.46 2.87 -5.66
C LEU A 153 0.74 2.73 -4.71
N VAL A 154 0.52 2.32 -3.45
CA VAL A 154 1.60 2.07 -2.50
C VAL A 154 2.60 1.03 -3.02
N CYS A 155 2.11 -0.08 -3.57
CA CYS A 155 2.94 -1.15 -4.11
C CYS A 155 3.57 -0.81 -5.47
N ARG A 156 2.93 0.05 -6.28
CA ARG A 156 3.47 0.53 -7.57
C ARG A 156 4.63 1.50 -7.40
N THR A 157 4.64 2.24 -6.30
CA THR A 157 5.62 3.30 -6.03
C THR A 157 6.73 2.86 -5.09
N TYR A 158 6.56 1.73 -4.38
CA TYR A 158 7.63 1.11 -3.60
C TYR A 158 8.88 0.88 -4.47
N PRO A 159 10.09 1.22 -3.98
CA PRO A 159 10.43 1.60 -2.60
C PRO A 159 10.41 3.11 -2.34
N PHE A 160 9.80 3.91 -3.21
CA PHE A 160 9.83 5.36 -3.10
C PHE A 160 8.62 5.94 -2.38
N SER A 161 8.85 7.09 -1.77
CA SER A 161 7.86 7.93 -1.10
C SER A 161 8.27 9.40 -1.23
N VAL A 162 7.33 10.32 -0.99
CA VAL A 162 7.62 11.76 -0.98
C VAL A 162 7.49 12.34 0.42
N ALA A 163 8.38 13.26 0.75
CA ALA A 163 8.35 14.00 2.01
C ALA A 163 7.63 15.34 1.83
N LEU A 164 6.43 15.48 2.42
CA LEU A 164 5.59 16.70 2.32
C LEU A 164 5.50 17.56 3.59
N GLY A 165 6.30 17.25 4.61
CA GLY A 165 6.60 18.18 5.70
C GLY A 165 5.64 18.19 6.91
N GLY A 166 4.53 17.44 6.93
CA GLY A 166 3.61 17.51 8.08
C GLY A 166 2.85 16.25 8.51
N THR A 167 2.43 15.31 7.65
CA THR A 167 1.59 14.18 8.14
C THR A 167 1.91 12.79 7.60
N SER A 168 2.55 12.67 6.44
CA SER A 168 2.80 11.36 5.82
C SER A 168 4.28 11.00 5.95
N GLN A 169 4.70 10.53 7.13
CA GLN A 169 5.97 9.82 7.21
C GLN A 169 5.70 8.37 6.82
N PRO A 170 6.20 7.91 5.67
CA PRO A 170 6.09 6.52 5.28
C PRO A 170 6.80 5.67 6.33
N MET A 171 6.22 4.50 6.61
CA MET A 171 6.78 3.54 7.56
C MET A 171 8.15 3.06 7.05
N GLY A 172 9.13 3.02 7.96
CA GLY A 172 10.50 2.63 7.66
C GLY A 172 11.49 3.79 7.61
N GLU A 173 12.72 3.51 8.03
CA GLU A 173 13.83 4.44 7.87
C GLU A 173 14.22 4.51 6.38
N ALA A 174 14.31 5.72 5.84
CA ALA A 174 14.78 5.91 4.47
C ALA A 174 16.28 5.55 4.40
N VAL A 175 16.63 4.67 3.47
CA VAL A 175 18.03 4.24 3.25
C VAL A 175 18.77 5.17 2.28
N ASP A 176 18.02 5.95 1.49
CA ASP A 176 18.55 6.99 0.60
C ASP A 176 17.51 8.10 0.38
N SER A 177 17.95 9.31 -0.01
CA SER A 177 17.07 10.42 -0.37
C SER A 177 17.69 11.34 -1.41
N ALA A 178 16.87 11.85 -2.33
CA ALA A 178 17.32 12.74 -3.40
C ALA A 178 16.24 13.75 -3.82
N GLY A 179 16.67 14.75 -4.60
CA GLY A 179 15.80 15.78 -5.15
C GLY A 179 15.81 17.09 -4.36
N PRO A 180 14.90 18.02 -4.71
CA PRO A 180 14.82 19.32 -4.05
C PRO A 180 14.63 19.18 -2.54
N ALA A 181 15.23 20.09 -1.77
CA ALA A 181 15.03 20.14 -0.34
C ALA A 181 13.55 20.38 -0.01
N VAL A 182 13.02 19.64 0.96
CA VAL A 182 11.66 19.82 1.45
C VAL A 182 11.60 21.12 2.26
N PRO A 183 10.82 22.14 1.85
CA PRO A 183 10.65 23.34 2.65
C PRO A 183 9.86 22.98 3.92
N ARG A 184 10.35 23.33 5.11
CA ARG A 184 9.51 23.33 6.32
C ARG A 184 8.66 24.59 6.39
N ALA A 185 7.53 24.48 7.10
CA ALA A 185 6.63 25.59 7.42
C ALA A 185 7.34 26.79 8.10
N ASP A 186 8.44 26.56 8.81
CA ASP A 186 9.24 27.58 9.50
C ASP A 186 10.42 28.12 8.66
N GLY A 187 10.54 27.67 7.40
CA GLY A 187 11.62 28.05 6.49
C GLY A 187 12.97 27.39 6.79
N THR A 188 13.05 26.46 7.74
CA THR A 188 14.27 25.69 8.02
C THR A 188 14.31 24.40 7.19
N ALA A 189 15.51 23.93 6.86
CA ALA A 189 15.65 22.63 6.20
C ALA A 189 15.28 21.49 7.16
N ALA A 190 14.85 20.38 6.57
CA ALA A 190 14.95 19.02 7.10
C ALA A 190 16.04 18.85 8.19
N GLY A 191 15.85 18.16 9.33
CA GLY A 191 16.86 18.13 10.39
C GLY A 191 16.68 16.92 11.28
N GLY A 192 17.31 15.82 10.87
CA GLY A 192 17.39 14.56 11.60
C GLY A 192 17.75 13.40 10.68
N SER A 193 19.07 13.17 10.51
CA SER A 193 19.74 12.00 9.89
C SER A 193 19.31 11.57 8.47
N ILE A 194 19.82 12.22 7.43
CA ILE A 194 21.00 11.95 6.57
C ILE A 194 21.24 13.29 5.84
N ASP A 195 22.48 13.64 5.52
CA ASP A 195 22.84 14.95 5.00
C ASP A 195 22.10 15.34 3.70
N GLY A 196 21.00 16.10 3.83
CA GLY A 196 20.26 16.71 2.71
C GLY A 196 18.98 15.97 2.32
N GLU A 197 17.93 16.10 3.13
CA GLU A 197 16.61 15.50 2.91
C GLU A 197 15.95 15.98 1.59
N GLY A 198 16.25 15.26 0.53
CA GLY A 198 15.55 15.38 -0.74
C GLY A 198 14.11 14.94 -0.62
N ILE A 199 13.25 15.51 -1.46
CA ILE A 199 11.82 15.23 -1.46
C ILE A 199 11.48 13.77 -1.75
N VAL A 200 12.32 13.04 -2.50
CA VAL A 200 12.16 11.61 -2.76
C VAL A 200 12.96 10.83 -1.74
N ARG A 201 12.29 9.88 -1.07
CA ARG A 201 12.90 8.96 -0.10
C ARG A 201 12.78 7.54 -0.61
N ALA A 202 13.87 6.79 -0.53
CA ALA A 202 13.92 5.37 -0.85
C ALA A 202 13.98 4.53 0.42
N HIS A 203 13.23 3.44 0.42
CA HIS A 203 13.16 2.45 1.50
C HIS A 203 13.90 1.17 1.11
N GLU A 204 14.22 0.34 2.08
CA GLU A 204 14.98 -0.89 1.84
C GLU A 204 14.34 -1.74 0.73
N CYS A 205 15.12 -2.03 -0.32
CA CYS A 205 14.73 -2.90 -1.43
C CYS A 205 15.97 -3.35 -2.21
N GLU A 206 16.03 -4.64 -2.58
CA GLU A 206 17.13 -5.21 -3.39
C GLU A 206 17.24 -4.59 -4.80
N GLY A 207 16.18 -3.93 -5.27
CA GLY A 207 16.14 -3.26 -6.58
C GLY A 207 16.90 -1.94 -6.61
N LEU A 208 17.28 -1.36 -5.47
CA LEU A 208 17.94 -0.05 -5.40
C LEU A 208 19.37 -0.06 -5.97
N GLY A 209 19.80 1.10 -6.48
CA GLY A 209 21.14 1.30 -7.07
C GLY A 209 21.33 0.68 -8.45
N ARG A 210 20.29 0.09 -9.03
CA ARG A 210 20.27 -0.41 -10.42
C ARG A 210 19.98 0.71 -11.41
N ASP A 211 20.41 0.55 -12.65
CA ASP A 211 20.15 1.54 -13.70
C ASP A 211 18.65 1.60 -14.03
N ILE A 212 18.09 2.81 -14.06
CA ILE A 212 16.72 3.07 -14.50
C ILE A 212 16.74 4.01 -15.72
N SER A 213 15.93 3.72 -16.73
CA SER A 213 15.83 4.63 -17.87
C SER A 213 15.06 5.89 -17.50
N ARG A 214 15.35 7.01 -18.19
CA ARG A 214 14.60 8.26 -18.03
C ARG A 214 13.10 8.12 -18.21
N ALA A 215 12.68 7.23 -19.12
CA ALA A 215 11.27 6.98 -19.36
C ALA A 215 10.63 6.31 -18.14
N GLU A 216 11.23 5.23 -17.63
CA GLU A 216 10.75 4.50 -16.45
C GLU A 216 10.78 5.36 -15.18
N ALA A 217 11.85 6.14 -14.98
CA ALA A 217 11.93 7.07 -13.85
C ALA A 217 10.83 8.12 -13.89
N LYS A 218 10.46 8.60 -15.09
CA LYS A 218 9.36 9.55 -15.27
C LYS A 218 7.98 8.92 -15.04
N GLU A 219 7.78 7.67 -15.46
CA GLU A 219 6.57 6.91 -15.17
C GLU A 219 6.42 6.68 -13.66
N LEU A 220 7.50 6.28 -12.98
CA LEU A 220 7.52 6.10 -11.54
C LEU A 220 7.30 7.42 -10.79
N ALA A 221 7.95 8.51 -11.21
CA ALA A 221 7.73 9.86 -10.66
C ALA A 221 6.28 10.34 -10.82
N THR A 222 5.66 10.06 -11.97
CA THR A 222 4.25 10.41 -12.21
C THR A 222 3.34 9.65 -11.25
N THR A 223 3.57 8.34 -11.12
CA THR A 223 2.79 7.48 -10.21
C THR A 223 3.03 7.85 -8.75
N LEU A 224 4.26 8.24 -8.39
CA LEU A 224 4.62 8.69 -7.05
C LEU A 224 3.91 9.99 -6.68
N LYS A 225 3.82 10.95 -7.60
CA LYS A 225 3.02 12.16 -7.44
C LYS A 225 1.53 11.83 -7.31
N GLU A 226 1.00 10.95 -8.17
CA GLU A 226 -0.39 10.51 -8.12
C GLU A 226 -0.74 9.91 -6.75
N ARG A 227 0.13 9.02 -6.23
CA ARG A 227 0.00 8.45 -4.89
C ARG A 227 -0.06 9.53 -3.81
N ALA A 228 0.89 10.47 -3.82
CA ALA A 228 0.96 11.51 -2.80
C ALA A 228 -0.30 12.39 -2.77
N VAL A 229 -0.81 12.76 -3.95
CA VAL A 229 -2.07 13.50 -4.09
C VAL A 229 -3.23 12.67 -3.56
N ARG A 230 -3.31 11.40 -3.96
CA ARG A 230 -4.41 10.51 -3.57
C ARG A 230 -4.45 10.27 -2.06
N GLU A 231 -3.31 9.97 -1.44
CA GLU A 231 -3.22 9.77 0.03
C GLU A 231 -3.78 10.98 0.80
N LEU A 232 -3.47 12.20 0.36
CA LEU A 232 -3.97 13.42 0.98
C LEU A 232 -5.47 13.67 0.71
N GLU A 233 -5.95 13.39 -0.50
CA GLU A 233 -7.38 13.47 -0.82
C GLU A 233 -8.21 12.49 0.02
N GLU A 234 -7.73 11.26 0.19
CA GLU A 234 -8.37 10.22 1.00
C GLU A 234 -8.36 10.62 2.49
N ALA A 235 -7.23 11.09 3.02
CA ALA A 235 -7.13 11.58 4.39
C ALA A 235 -8.07 12.78 4.67
N ILE A 236 -8.17 13.73 3.72
CA ILE A 236 -9.10 14.86 3.82
C ILE A 236 -10.56 14.37 3.80
N ALA A 237 -10.87 13.40 2.94
CA ALA A 237 -12.21 12.83 2.84
C ALA A 237 -12.62 12.13 4.15
N VAL A 238 -11.74 11.29 4.71
CA VAL A 238 -11.94 10.64 6.02
C VAL A 238 -12.18 11.70 7.10
N ARG A 239 -11.30 12.70 7.22
CA ARG A 239 -11.43 13.78 8.22
C ARG A 239 -12.75 14.55 8.08
N ASN A 240 -13.18 14.84 6.86
CA ASN A 240 -14.39 15.62 6.60
C ASN A 240 -15.68 14.80 6.78
N GLY A 241 -15.61 13.48 6.53
CA GLY A 241 -16.73 12.55 6.62
C GLY A 241 -16.83 11.81 7.95
N TYR A 242 -15.85 11.95 8.84
CA TYR A 242 -15.83 11.23 10.12
C TYR A 242 -17.02 11.60 11.00
N GLU A 243 -17.78 10.57 11.35
CA GLU A 243 -18.83 10.60 12.36
C GLU A 243 -18.56 9.44 13.33
N PRO A 244 -18.44 9.68 14.64
CA PRO A 244 -18.24 8.61 15.61
C PRO A 244 -19.35 7.55 15.52
N VAL A 245 -18.97 6.28 15.50
CA VAL A 245 -19.94 5.17 15.47
C VAL A 245 -19.99 4.54 16.85
N ALA A 246 -21.20 4.40 17.40
CA ALA A 246 -21.36 3.63 18.63
C ALA A 246 -21.10 2.14 18.33
N THR A 247 -19.88 1.68 18.60
CA THR A 247 -19.55 0.27 18.57
C THR A 247 -20.06 -0.40 19.86
N GLY A 248 -20.79 -1.50 19.71
CA GLY A 248 -20.98 -2.43 20.83
C GLY A 248 -19.63 -3.07 21.20
N PRO A 249 -19.55 -3.79 22.34
CA PRO A 249 -18.31 -4.41 22.85
C PRO A 249 -17.80 -5.61 22.03
N SER A 250 -17.84 -5.55 20.70
CA SER A 250 -17.39 -6.62 19.80
C SER A 250 -17.37 -6.21 18.31
N GLY A 251 -16.97 -4.98 18.00
CA GLY A 251 -17.00 -4.47 16.62
C GLY A 251 -15.78 -3.68 16.21
N VAL A 252 -15.24 -4.00 15.03
CA VAL A 252 -14.31 -3.14 14.30
C VAL A 252 -15.10 -2.27 13.33
N VAL A 253 -14.83 -0.97 13.33
CA VAL A 253 -15.31 -0.04 12.31
C VAL A 253 -14.10 0.54 11.57
N VAL A 254 -14.16 0.51 10.25
CA VAL A 254 -13.15 1.15 9.39
C VAL A 254 -13.75 2.43 8.83
N HIS A 255 -13.11 3.56 9.06
CA HIS A 255 -13.48 4.85 8.47
C HIS A 255 -12.62 5.11 7.26
N ASP A 256 -13.17 4.94 6.05
CA ASP A 256 -12.49 5.31 4.80
C ASP A 256 -13.10 6.59 4.20
N SER A 257 -12.61 6.99 3.03
CA SER A 257 -13.08 8.18 2.31
C SER A 257 -14.54 8.13 1.89
N GLU A 258 -15.17 6.95 1.92
CA GLU A 258 -16.59 6.73 1.62
C GLU A 258 -17.45 6.58 2.89
N GLY A 259 -16.85 6.69 4.09
CA GLY A 259 -17.52 6.67 5.38
C GLY A 259 -17.21 5.42 6.21
N ALA A 260 -18.03 5.20 7.25
CA ALA A 260 -17.87 4.08 8.17
C ALA A 260 -18.28 2.75 7.53
N LYS A 261 -17.41 1.74 7.65
CA LYS A 261 -17.57 0.39 7.11
C LYS A 261 -17.44 -0.67 8.20
N ARG A 262 -18.13 -1.78 8.00
CA ARG A 262 -17.86 -3.05 8.67
C ARG A 262 -16.61 -3.72 8.06
N PRO A 263 -16.01 -4.73 8.70
CA PRO A 263 -14.81 -5.39 8.17
C PRO A 263 -14.94 -6.10 6.82
N ASP A 264 -16.16 -6.31 6.31
CA ASP A 264 -16.44 -6.77 4.93
C ASP A 264 -16.58 -5.62 3.92
N GLY A 265 -16.25 -4.38 4.29
CA GLY A 265 -16.40 -3.22 3.42
C GLY A 265 -17.85 -2.76 3.22
N SER A 266 -18.83 -3.44 3.82
CA SER A 266 -20.21 -2.96 3.80
C SER A 266 -20.39 -1.72 4.67
N PRO A 267 -21.23 -0.75 4.29
CA PRO A 267 -21.43 0.46 5.08
C PRO A 267 -22.07 0.14 6.44
N VAL A 268 -21.68 0.87 7.48
CA VAL A 268 -22.40 0.85 8.76
C VAL A 268 -23.71 1.63 8.58
N GLU A 269 -24.85 0.97 8.80
CA GLU A 269 -26.16 1.63 8.78
C GLU A 269 -26.27 2.64 9.93
N ARG A 270 -26.72 3.86 9.61
CA ARG A 270 -26.95 4.95 10.56
C ARG A 270 -28.25 4.78 11.33
#